data_AF-A0A958Z7G2-F1
#
_entry.id   AF-A0A958Z7G2-F1
#
_cell.length_a   1.000
_cell.length_b   1.000
_cell.length_c   1.000
_cell.angle_alpha   90.00
_cell.angle_beta   90.00
_cell.angle_gamma   90.00
#
_symmetry.space_group_name_H-M   'P 1'
#
loop_
_entity.id
_entity.type
_entity.pdbx_description
1 polymer ?
#
loop_
_entity_poly.entity_id
_entity_poly.type
_entity_poly.pdbx_seq_one_letter_code
_entity_poly.pdbx_strand_id
1 'polypeptide(L)'
;QWVSQANWEYKTTFSISKRVLNRKHLELNFDGLDTYASVFLNDSLILKSTNAFRNYSVDVKPLLKNSNELKIVFEAASKQEGIEKAKQPYTLPEGNRIFTRKAQFQYGWDWGPKLNTMGIWRPIKLQAWDNYHINNVTITQHTLTDSIADLVVTIESEMEGNPSLEYTILVNDSLVYNRQKGNPLLPEIFPVQIRNPKRWWPHNLGEPYLYDVKIVVKDGDRILDSTSTKMGLRTIKLVTEKDSIGQSFYFKVNGIPVYAKGANYIPQHSFQDKVSKADYEKILDAAVLANMNMLRVWGGGIYENDVFYELCDEKGLMVWQDFMFACAMYPGDMAFLENVKQEAIYNVKRLQNHPSIALWCGNNENSEGW
;
A
#
# COMPACT_ATOMS: atom_id res chain seq x y z
N GLN A 1 -8.46 19.74 20.14
CA GLN A 1 -7.93 20.91 19.42
C GLN A 1 -6.52 21.28 19.88
N TRP A 2 -6.25 21.61 21.15
CA TRP A 2 -4.89 21.97 21.61
C TRP A 2 -3.82 20.92 21.28
N VAL A 3 -4.19 19.62 21.28
CA VAL A 3 -3.30 18.50 20.92
C VAL A 3 -2.65 18.67 19.54
N SER A 4 -3.39 19.18 18.55
CA SER A 4 -2.89 19.35 17.17
C SER A 4 -2.00 20.59 17.00
N GLN A 5 -1.93 21.45 18.03
CA GLN A 5 -1.10 22.66 18.05
C GLN A 5 0.23 22.44 18.78
N ALA A 6 0.34 21.34 19.54
CA ALA A 6 1.55 20.96 20.24
C ALA A 6 2.46 20.09 19.37
N ASN A 7 3.75 20.08 19.71
CA ASN A 7 4.68 19.07 19.23
C ASN A 7 4.68 17.88 20.19
N TRP A 8 4.92 16.69 19.68
CA TRP A 8 4.90 15.46 20.46
C TRP A 8 6.21 14.69 20.28
N GLU A 9 6.75 14.18 21.38
CA GLU A 9 7.93 13.32 21.37
C GLU A 9 7.54 11.91 21.78
N TYR A 10 7.91 10.94 20.94
CA TYR A 10 7.85 9.52 21.25
C TYR A 10 9.27 9.01 21.45
N LYS A 11 9.47 8.18 22.46
CA LYS A 11 10.78 7.63 22.79
C LYS A 11 10.65 6.16 23.18
N THR A 12 11.53 5.34 22.65
CA THR A 12 11.65 3.95 23.04
C THR A 12 13.11 3.53 23.06
N THR A 13 13.37 2.40 23.71
CA THR A 13 14.68 1.74 23.68
C THR A 13 14.51 0.31 23.22
N PHE A 14 15.52 -0.21 22.54
CA PHE A 14 15.51 -1.59 22.05
C PHE A 14 16.92 -2.15 22.02
N SER A 15 17.02 -3.45 22.31
CA SER A 15 18.28 -4.16 22.28
C SER A 15 18.38 -5.05 21.05
N ILE A 16 19.58 -5.16 20.50
CA ILE A 16 19.86 -5.98 19.32
C ILE A 16 20.96 -6.98 19.69
N SER A 17 20.76 -8.24 19.31
CA SER A 17 21.78 -9.26 19.49
C SER A 17 23.00 -9.02 18.59
N LYS A 18 24.19 -9.42 19.02
CA LYS A 18 25.41 -9.40 18.19
C LYS A 18 25.21 -10.13 16.85
N ARG A 19 24.41 -11.19 16.82
CA ARG A 19 24.08 -11.94 15.59
C ARG A 19 23.42 -11.04 14.55
N VAL A 20 22.49 -10.18 14.97
CA VAL A 20 21.80 -9.24 14.06
C VAL A 20 22.74 -8.09 13.69
N LEU A 21 23.49 -7.53 14.65
CA LEU A 21 24.47 -6.46 14.36
C LEU A 21 25.55 -6.88 13.34
N ASN A 22 25.87 -8.17 13.29
CA ASN A 22 26.83 -8.72 12.33
C ASN A 22 26.26 -8.94 10.92
N ARG A 23 24.96 -8.72 10.70
CA ARG A 23 24.35 -8.78 9.35
C ARG A 23 24.91 -7.68 8.47
N LYS A 24 24.91 -7.89 7.16
CA LYS A 24 25.51 -6.92 6.23
C LYS A 24 24.71 -5.62 6.10
N HIS A 25 23.39 -5.71 6.10
CA HIS A 25 22.49 -4.57 5.98
C HIS A 25 21.54 -4.53 7.17
N LEU A 26 21.31 -3.33 7.71
CA LEU A 26 20.38 -3.08 8.81
C LEU A 26 19.59 -1.82 8.51
N GLU A 27 18.30 -1.98 8.27
CA GLU A 27 17.42 -0.89 7.87
C GLU A 27 16.27 -0.71 8.86
N LEU A 28 15.97 0.54 9.23
CA LEU A 28 14.72 0.87 9.92
C LEU A 28 13.67 1.26 8.88
N ASN A 29 12.63 0.44 8.80
CA ASN A 29 11.45 0.65 7.97
C ASN A 29 10.34 1.30 8.80
N PHE A 30 9.86 2.45 8.34
CA PHE A 30 8.73 3.19 8.91
C PHE A 30 7.56 3.09 7.94
N ASP A 31 6.55 2.27 8.26
CA ASP A 31 5.44 1.99 7.35
C ASP A 31 4.42 3.15 7.28
N GLY A 32 4.51 4.11 8.20
CA GLY A 32 3.66 5.30 8.25
C GLY A 32 3.90 6.19 9.46
N LEU A 33 4.31 7.44 9.22
CA LEU A 33 4.50 8.50 10.21
C LEU A 33 3.57 9.66 9.87
N ASP A 34 2.61 9.98 10.74
CA ASP A 34 1.65 11.07 10.54
C ASP A 34 2.09 12.32 11.32
N THR A 35 2.58 13.39 10.70
CA THR A 35 3.07 13.48 9.32
C THR A 35 4.50 14.01 9.31
N TYR A 36 4.68 15.21 9.86
CA TYR A 36 5.98 15.87 9.93
C TYR A 36 6.77 15.37 11.14
N ALA A 37 7.68 14.43 10.89
CA ALA A 37 8.44 13.76 11.93
C ALA A 37 9.94 13.92 11.71
N SER A 38 10.70 14.21 12.76
CA SER A 38 12.15 14.06 12.78
C SER A 38 12.52 12.84 13.64
N VAL A 39 13.18 11.87 13.04
CA VAL A 39 13.55 10.61 13.69
C VAL A 39 15.03 10.59 14.03
N PHE A 40 15.32 10.26 15.28
CA PHE A 40 16.67 10.17 15.82
C PHE A 40 16.94 8.76 16.33
N LEU A 41 18.08 8.20 15.93
CA LEU A 41 18.61 6.95 16.46
C LEU A 41 19.93 7.25 17.16
N ASN A 42 20.03 6.94 18.45
CA ASN A 42 21.23 7.23 19.25
C ASN A 42 21.73 8.67 19.06
N ASP A 43 20.81 9.63 19.19
CA ASP A 43 21.01 11.09 19.00
C ASP A 43 21.31 11.55 17.56
N SER A 44 21.47 10.65 16.60
CA SER A 44 21.68 11.00 15.19
C SER A 44 20.36 11.12 14.45
N LEU A 45 20.13 12.24 13.76
CA LEU A 45 18.97 12.42 12.89
C LEU A 45 19.09 11.50 11.67
N ILE A 46 18.15 10.57 11.50
CA ILE A 46 18.16 9.58 10.42
C ILE A 46 17.09 9.81 9.36
N LEU A 47 15.99 10.50 9.70
CA LEU A 47 14.86 10.71 8.79
C LEU A 47 14.10 12.00 9.11
N LYS A 48 13.63 12.67 8.05
CA LYS A 48 12.53 13.65 8.12
C LYS A 48 11.36 13.17 7.25
N SER A 49 10.22 12.91 7.86
CA SER A 49 8.97 12.55 7.18
C SER A 49 8.15 13.80 6.83
N THR A 50 7.44 13.75 5.70
CA THR A 50 6.53 14.82 5.23
C THR A 50 5.22 14.29 4.65
N ASN A 51 4.98 12.98 4.72
CA ASN A 51 3.82 12.33 4.13
C ASN A 51 3.38 11.11 4.96
N ALA A 52 2.14 11.12 5.44
CA ALA A 52 1.60 10.03 6.25
C ALA A 52 1.42 8.72 5.46
N PHE A 53 1.28 8.81 4.14
CA PHE A 53 0.93 7.70 3.26
C PHE A 53 2.12 7.04 2.58
N ARG A 54 3.35 7.39 2.95
CA ARG A 54 4.59 6.81 2.42
C ARG A 54 5.23 5.88 3.43
N ASN A 55 5.95 4.89 2.91
CA ASN A 55 6.99 4.22 3.68
C ASN A 55 8.32 4.97 3.58
N TYR A 56 9.17 4.76 4.57
CA TYR A 56 10.55 5.23 4.57
C TYR A 56 11.46 4.10 5.07
N SER A 57 12.49 3.74 4.29
CA SER A 57 13.58 2.86 4.73
C SER A 57 14.85 3.69 4.91
N VAL A 58 15.60 3.42 5.98
CA VAL A 58 16.88 4.08 6.26
C VAL A 58 17.89 3.06 6.72
N ASP A 59 19.07 3.01 6.07
CA ASP A 59 20.22 2.26 6.57
C ASP A 59 20.69 2.86 7.89
N VAL A 60 20.66 2.04 8.93
CA VAL A 60 21.03 2.40 10.30
C VAL A 60 22.21 1.59 10.82
N LYS A 61 22.79 0.70 10.01
CA LYS A 61 23.91 -0.15 10.43
C LYS A 61 25.06 0.63 11.09
N PRO A 62 25.49 1.81 10.58
CA PRO A 62 26.59 2.55 11.19
C PRO A 62 26.29 3.11 12.58
N LEU A 63 25.01 3.25 12.93
CA LEU A 63 24.53 3.92 14.14
C LEU A 63 24.09 2.94 15.23
N LEU A 64 23.77 1.70 14.84
CA LEU A 64 23.25 0.69 15.75
C LEU A 64 24.29 0.18 16.75
N LYS A 65 23.82 -0.05 17.96
CA LYS A 65 24.55 -0.57 19.13
C LYS A 65 23.81 -1.79 19.70
N ASN A 66 24.36 -2.43 20.73
CA ASN A 66 23.64 -3.49 21.46
C ASN A 66 22.37 -2.96 22.14
N SER A 67 22.41 -1.72 22.64
CA SER A 67 21.26 -1.01 23.21
C SER A 67 21.11 0.31 22.48
N ASN A 68 19.90 0.57 21.98
CA ASN A 68 19.60 1.71 21.14
C ASN A 68 18.45 2.51 21.72
N GLU A 69 18.49 3.81 21.44
CA GLU A 69 17.40 4.73 21.69
C GLU A 69 16.85 5.23 20.36
N LEU A 70 15.53 5.11 20.18
CA LEU A 70 14.80 5.70 19.06
C LEU A 70 13.91 6.81 19.61
N LYS A 71 14.07 8.01 19.07
CA LYS A 71 13.28 9.19 19.41
C LYS A 71 12.64 9.75 18.14
N ILE A 72 11.35 10.02 18.19
CA ILE A 72 10.59 10.60 17.08
C ILE A 72 9.89 11.85 17.56
N VAL A 73 10.21 12.98 16.95
CA VAL A 73 9.62 14.28 17.28
C VAL A 73 8.67 14.66 16.15
N PHE A 74 7.38 14.75 16.46
CA PHE A 74 6.34 15.23 15.56
C PHE A 74 6.11 16.73 15.76
N GLU A 75 6.09 17.46 14.65
CA GLU A 75 5.72 18.88 14.63
C GLU A 75 4.24 19.04 14.25
N ALA A 76 3.59 20.05 14.83
CA ALA A 76 2.23 20.43 14.44
C ALA A 76 2.14 20.75 12.94
N ALA A 77 1.21 20.08 12.24
CA ALA A 77 1.02 20.24 10.79
C ALA A 77 0.80 21.72 10.39
N SER A 78 0.07 22.47 11.22
CA SER A 78 -0.21 23.89 11.00
C SER A 78 1.05 24.76 10.82
N LYS A 79 2.19 24.36 11.40
CA LYS A 79 3.46 25.07 11.23
C LYS A 79 3.95 24.95 9.78
N GLN A 80 4.00 23.73 9.26
CA GLN A 80 4.45 23.47 7.89
C GLN A 80 3.44 23.95 6.87
N GLU A 81 2.15 23.77 7.12
CA GLU A 81 1.08 24.33 6.29
C GLU A 81 1.21 25.86 6.13
N GLY A 82 1.52 26.58 7.22
CA GLY A 82 1.73 28.03 7.17
C GLY A 82 2.96 28.43 6.33
N ILE A 83 4.04 27.64 6.42
CA ILE A 83 5.25 27.83 5.61
C ILE A 83 4.93 27.62 4.13
N GLU A 84 4.28 26.51 3.77
CA GLU A 84 3.95 26.20 2.38
C GLU A 84 2.93 27.19 1.80
N LYS A 85 1.92 27.59 2.58
CA LYS A 85 0.98 28.64 2.18
C LYS A 85 1.66 29.96 1.87
N ALA A 86 2.64 30.37 2.68
CA ALA A 86 3.36 31.63 2.48
C ALA A 86 4.24 31.64 1.22
N LYS A 87 4.56 30.48 0.64
CA LYS A 87 5.29 30.38 -0.64
C LYS A 87 4.38 30.60 -1.85
N GLN A 88 3.05 30.48 -1.69
CA GLN A 88 2.11 30.57 -2.80
C GLN A 88 1.76 32.04 -3.11
N PRO A 89 1.78 32.45 -4.40
CA PRO A 89 1.36 33.79 -4.79
C PRO A 89 -0.17 33.98 -4.78
N TYR A 90 -0.92 32.91 -4.53
CA TYR A 90 -2.38 32.87 -4.50
C TYR A 90 -2.88 32.03 -3.32
N THR A 91 -4.14 32.23 -2.95
CA THR A 91 -4.81 31.39 -1.94
C THR A 91 -5.59 30.29 -2.63
N LEU A 92 -5.26 29.05 -2.30
CA LEU A 92 -6.04 27.89 -2.71
C LEU A 92 -7.25 27.71 -1.78
N PRO A 93 -8.41 27.26 -2.31
CA PRO A 93 -9.61 26.97 -1.52
C PRO A 93 -9.39 25.81 -0.52
N GLU A 94 -10.36 25.60 0.39
CA GLU A 94 -10.34 24.58 1.45
C GLU A 94 -9.31 24.77 2.57
N GLY A 95 -8.63 25.92 2.58
CA GLY A 95 -7.72 26.31 3.64
C GLY A 95 -6.45 25.46 3.67
N ASN A 96 -5.91 25.23 4.85
CA ASN A 96 -4.52 24.78 4.99
C ASN A 96 -4.33 23.25 4.81
N ARG A 97 -5.39 22.43 4.88
CA ARG A 97 -5.29 20.95 4.83
C ARG A 97 -4.67 20.41 3.54
N ILE A 98 -4.72 21.21 2.47
CA ILE A 98 -4.24 20.88 1.14
C ILE A 98 -2.70 20.81 1.04
N PHE A 99 -1.99 21.48 1.96
CA PHE A 99 -0.53 21.55 1.95
C PHE A 99 0.14 20.34 2.59
N THR A 100 -0.64 19.48 3.27
CA THR A 100 -0.13 18.32 3.98
C THR A 100 -0.69 17.04 3.39
N ARG A 101 0.21 16.10 3.07
CA ARG A 101 -0.15 14.75 2.65
C ARG A 101 -0.46 13.89 3.87
N LYS A 102 -1.71 13.96 4.32
CA LYS A 102 -2.29 13.18 5.40
C LYS A 102 -3.79 12.99 5.21
N ALA A 103 -4.40 12.15 6.04
CA ALA A 103 -5.83 11.85 5.95
C ALA A 103 -6.68 13.12 6.12
N GLN A 104 -7.47 13.45 5.10
CA GLN A 104 -8.16 14.74 5.00
C GLN A 104 -9.28 14.84 6.02
N PHE A 105 -9.97 13.73 6.31
CA PHE A 105 -11.04 13.66 7.30
C PHE A 105 -10.59 14.07 8.72
N GLN A 106 -9.29 13.98 9.04
CA GLN A 106 -8.76 14.41 10.33
C GLN A 106 -8.90 15.91 10.57
N TYR A 107 -9.03 16.72 9.50
CA TYR A 107 -9.32 18.16 9.61
C TYR A 107 -10.79 18.45 9.93
N GLY A 108 -11.62 17.42 10.06
CA GLY A 108 -13.07 17.51 10.17
C GLY A 108 -13.72 17.29 8.80
N TRP A 109 -14.92 16.73 8.82
CA TRP A 109 -15.75 16.54 7.64
C TRP A 109 -17.22 16.74 8.03
N ASP A 110 -18.14 16.81 7.06
CA ASP A 110 -19.58 16.97 7.35
C ASP A 110 -20.19 15.83 8.20
N TRP A 111 -19.52 14.68 8.26
CA TRP A 111 -19.85 13.52 9.10
C TRP A 111 -18.84 13.23 10.22
N GLY A 112 -17.72 13.95 10.30
CA GLY A 112 -16.58 13.57 11.15
C GLY A 112 -16.03 14.72 11.99
N PRO A 113 -15.62 14.48 13.24
CA PRO A 113 -15.06 15.54 14.08
C PRO A 113 -13.68 15.98 13.58
N LYS A 114 -13.30 17.23 13.89
CA LYS A 114 -11.94 17.72 13.67
C LYS A 114 -10.98 17.16 14.71
N LEU A 115 -10.28 16.07 14.36
CA LEU A 115 -9.27 15.41 15.19
C LEU A 115 -7.96 15.27 14.39
N ASN A 116 -7.27 16.40 14.19
CA ASN A 116 -6.00 16.47 13.46
C ASN A 116 -4.85 15.90 14.31
N THR A 117 -4.79 14.56 14.36
CA THR A 117 -3.82 13.82 15.17
C THR A 117 -2.44 13.80 14.49
N MET A 118 -1.45 13.29 15.22
CA MET A 118 -0.11 12.99 14.71
C MET A 118 0.48 11.82 15.51
N GLY A 119 1.37 11.05 14.91
CA GLY A 119 2.03 9.94 15.58
C GLY A 119 2.51 8.84 14.65
N ILE A 120 2.97 7.75 15.26
CA ILE A 120 3.38 6.52 14.59
C ILE A 120 2.11 5.71 14.34
N TRP A 121 1.55 5.83 13.13
CA TRP A 121 0.23 5.24 12.82
C TRP A 121 0.31 3.88 12.12
N ARG A 122 1.52 3.45 11.73
CA ARG A 122 1.83 2.11 11.20
C ARG A 122 3.15 1.58 11.79
N PRO A 123 3.42 0.27 11.67
CA PRO A 123 4.58 -0.36 12.30
C PRO A 123 5.93 0.27 11.94
N ILE A 124 6.87 0.15 12.88
CA ILE A 124 8.30 0.40 12.65
C ILE A 124 9.01 -0.95 12.78
N LYS A 125 9.81 -1.32 11.78
CA LYS A 125 10.48 -2.63 11.70
C LYS A 125 11.98 -2.43 11.51
N LEU A 126 12.79 -3.16 12.28
CA LEU A 126 14.20 -3.32 11.97
C LEU A 126 14.36 -4.54 11.07
N GLN A 127 14.85 -4.31 9.86
CA GLN A 127 15.11 -5.36 8.89
C GLN A 127 16.61 -5.62 8.80
N ALA A 128 16.99 -6.89 8.75
CA ALA A 128 18.38 -7.30 8.74
C ALA A 128 18.60 -8.41 7.72
N TRP A 129 19.48 -8.18 6.76
CA TRP A 129 19.72 -9.11 5.65
C TRP A 129 21.22 -9.14 5.26
N ASP A 130 21.61 -10.17 4.52
CA ASP A 130 23.00 -10.37 4.09
C ASP A 130 23.17 -10.20 2.57
N ASN A 131 23.04 -11.27 1.80
CA ASN A 131 23.45 -11.28 0.39
C ASN A 131 22.30 -11.01 -0.58
N TYR A 132 21.06 -11.21 -0.15
CA TYR A 132 19.88 -11.08 -0.99
C TYR A 132 18.68 -10.70 -0.11
N HIS A 133 17.86 -9.78 -0.60
CA HIS A 133 16.59 -9.41 0.02
C HIS A 133 15.53 -9.08 -1.03
N ILE A 134 14.34 -9.67 -0.89
CA ILE A 134 13.20 -9.40 -1.77
C ILE A 134 12.49 -8.13 -1.32
N ASN A 135 12.58 -7.07 -2.11
CA ASN A 135 11.92 -5.79 -1.86
C ASN A 135 10.44 -5.83 -2.24
N ASN A 136 10.12 -6.41 -3.40
CA ASN A 136 8.75 -6.46 -3.91
C ASN A 136 8.55 -7.64 -4.86
N VAL A 137 7.32 -8.14 -4.92
CA VAL A 137 6.89 -9.14 -5.89
C VAL A 137 5.65 -8.63 -6.61
N THR A 138 5.70 -8.63 -7.93
CA THR A 138 4.56 -8.30 -8.78
C THR A 138 4.16 -9.52 -9.58
N ILE A 139 2.87 -9.86 -9.59
CA ILE A 139 2.34 -10.92 -10.45
C ILE A 139 1.48 -10.30 -11.55
N THR A 140 2.03 -10.28 -12.76
CA THR A 140 1.34 -9.74 -13.94
C THR A 140 0.66 -10.84 -14.70
N GLN A 141 -0.66 -10.76 -14.83
CA GLN A 141 -1.43 -11.66 -15.70
C GLN A 141 -1.48 -11.11 -17.13
N HIS A 142 -0.94 -11.87 -18.09
CA HIS A 142 -0.97 -11.49 -19.51
C HIS A 142 -2.17 -12.08 -20.22
N THR A 143 -2.40 -13.38 -20.05
CA THR A 143 -3.47 -14.12 -20.71
C THR A 143 -4.28 -14.89 -19.66
N LEU A 144 -5.61 -14.92 -19.84
CA LEU A 144 -6.51 -15.76 -19.06
C LEU A 144 -7.61 -16.32 -19.96
N THR A 145 -7.58 -17.63 -20.18
CA THR A 145 -8.63 -18.43 -20.82
C THR A 145 -9.11 -19.52 -19.87
N ASP A 146 -10.08 -20.33 -20.29
CA ASP A 146 -10.55 -21.48 -19.48
C ASP A 146 -9.51 -22.61 -19.39
N SER A 147 -8.57 -22.68 -20.34
CA SER A 147 -7.54 -23.71 -20.36
C SER A 147 -6.21 -23.25 -19.76
N ILE A 148 -5.94 -21.93 -19.73
CA ILE A 148 -4.61 -21.42 -19.42
C ILE A 148 -4.62 -20.01 -18.83
N ALA A 149 -3.78 -19.79 -17.83
CA ALA A 149 -3.38 -18.45 -17.39
C ALA A 149 -1.86 -18.31 -17.54
N ASP A 150 -1.43 -17.34 -18.33
CA ASP A 150 -0.02 -16.99 -18.51
C ASP A 150 0.31 -15.78 -17.65
N LEU A 151 1.26 -15.97 -16.75
CA LEU A 151 1.66 -15.02 -15.73
C LEU A 151 3.14 -14.71 -15.85
N VAL A 152 3.52 -13.53 -15.39
CA VAL A 152 4.90 -13.16 -15.14
C VAL A 152 5.03 -12.76 -13.68
N VAL A 153 5.86 -13.48 -12.95
CA VAL A 153 6.31 -13.10 -11.61
C VAL A 153 7.57 -12.26 -11.77
N THR A 154 7.50 -11.00 -11.35
CA THR A 154 8.63 -10.08 -11.31
C THR A 154 9.05 -9.89 -9.86
N ILE A 155 10.32 -10.18 -9.56
CA ILE A 155 10.94 -9.97 -8.26
C ILE A 155 11.81 -8.72 -8.36
N GLU A 156 11.55 -7.75 -7.50
CA GLU A 156 12.49 -6.66 -7.23
C GLU A 156 13.25 -7.01 -5.96
N SER A 157 14.58 -7.01 -6.02
CA SER A 157 15.43 -7.38 -4.90
C SER A 157 16.68 -6.53 -4.82
N GLU A 158 17.30 -6.53 -3.64
CA GLU A 158 18.67 -6.11 -3.45
C GLU A 158 19.59 -7.31 -3.31
N MET A 159 20.75 -7.24 -3.95
CA MET A 159 21.70 -8.36 -4.00
C MET A 159 23.12 -7.83 -3.92
N GLU A 160 23.94 -8.48 -3.09
CA GLU A 160 25.38 -8.26 -3.05
C GLU A 160 26.14 -9.42 -3.71
N GLY A 161 27.08 -9.06 -4.58
CA GLY A 161 27.93 -10.01 -5.28
C GLY A 161 27.25 -10.62 -6.49
N ASN A 162 27.80 -11.76 -6.92
CA ASN A 162 27.42 -12.45 -8.16
C ASN A 162 27.07 -13.93 -7.87
N PRO A 163 26.08 -14.21 -7.01
CA PRO A 163 25.75 -15.58 -6.64
C PRO A 163 25.00 -16.32 -7.76
N SER A 164 25.09 -17.65 -7.72
CA SER A 164 24.27 -18.54 -8.55
C SER A 164 23.06 -19.00 -7.72
N LEU A 165 21.94 -18.33 -7.89
CA LEU A 165 20.76 -18.48 -7.02
C LEU A 165 19.73 -19.44 -7.61
N GLU A 166 19.14 -20.27 -6.75
CA GLU A 166 17.98 -21.09 -7.08
C GLU A 166 16.69 -20.35 -6.72
N TYR A 167 15.81 -20.20 -7.70
CA TYR A 167 14.48 -19.61 -7.55
C TYR A 167 13.43 -20.70 -7.61
N THR A 168 12.69 -20.87 -6.52
CA THR A 168 11.54 -21.77 -6.43
C THR A 168 10.25 -20.96 -6.32
N ILE A 169 9.31 -21.18 -7.25
CA ILE A 169 7.96 -20.61 -7.20
C ILE A 169 6.96 -21.75 -7.06
N LEU A 170 6.14 -21.66 -6.02
CA LEU A 170 5.06 -22.59 -5.70
C LEU A 170 3.72 -21.88 -5.85
N VAL A 171 2.74 -22.56 -6.43
CA VAL A 171 1.35 -22.11 -6.51
C VAL A 171 0.48 -23.18 -5.86
N ASN A 172 -0.21 -22.84 -4.77
CA ASN A 172 -0.94 -23.79 -3.92
C ASN A 172 -0.06 -25.00 -3.55
N ASP A 173 1.15 -24.72 -3.05
CA ASP A 173 2.21 -25.69 -2.72
C ASP A 173 2.71 -26.57 -3.87
N SER A 174 2.21 -26.36 -5.10
CA SER A 174 2.65 -27.10 -6.29
C SER A 174 3.80 -26.35 -6.98
N LEU A 175 4.86 -27.07 -7.34
CA LEU A 175 6.02 -26.49 -8.02
C LEU A 175 5.69 -26.07 -9.45
N VAL A 176 5.75 -24.77 -9.72
CA VAL A 176 5.52 -24.21 -11.07
C VAL A 176 6.79 -23.67 -11.71
N TYR A 177 7.80 -23.33 -10.92
CA TYR A 177 9.10 -22.91 -11.40
C TYR A 177 10.20 -23.35 -10.44
N ASN A 178 11.27 -23.95 -10.98
CA ASN A 178 12.53 -24.17 -10.26
C ASN A 178 13.69 -24.05 -11.23
N ARG A 179 14.48 -22.99 -11.14
CA ARG A 179 15.74 -22.86 -11.90
C ARG A 179 16.79 -22.11 -11.13
N GLN A 180 18.04 -22.51 -11.37
CA GLN A 180 19.21 -21.78 -10.99
C GLN A 180 19.52 -20.68 -12.03
N LYS A 181 19.85 -19.48 -11.58
CA LYS A 181 20.34 -18.37 -12.40
C LYS A 181 21.67 -17.88 -11.85
N GLY A 182 22.72 -17.92 -12.68
CA GLY A 182 23.98 -17.23 -12.40
C GLY A 182 23.87 -15.76 -12.80
N ASN A 183 24.28 -14.84 -11.91
CA ASN A 183 24.26 -13.39 -12.15
C ASN A 183 22.90 -12.87 -12.65
N PRO A 184 21.82 -13.03 -11.86
CA PRO A 184 20.49 -12.62 -12.27
C PRO A 184 20.44 -11.11 -12.58
N LEU A 185 19.82 -10.74 -13.70
CA LEU A 185 19.51 -9.35 -14.03
C LEU A 185 18.31 -8.89 -13.21
N LEU A 186 18.39 -7.69 -12.64
CA LEU A 186 17.33 -7.07 -11.84
C LEU A 186 16.45 -6.16 -12.71
N PRO A 187 15.11 -6.16 -12.52
CA PRO A 187 14.36 -7.12 -11.72
C PRO A 187 14.33 -8.51 -12.35
N GLU A 188 14.27 -9.56 -11.55
CA GLU A 188 14.21 -10.93 -12.05
C GLU A 188 12.81 -11.29 -12.53
N ILE A 189 12.73 -11.82 -13.75
CA ILE A 189 11.48 -12.14 -14.43
C ILE A 189 11.33 -13.67 -14.58
N PHE A 190 10.16 -14.18 -14.22
CA PHE A 190 9.83 -15.61 -14.24
C PHE A 190 8.45 -15.84 -14.89
N PRO A 191 8.39 -16.42 -16.10
CA PRO A 191 7.13 -16.83 -16.69
C PRO A 191 6.58 -18.04 -15.92
N VAL A 192 5.29 -17.97 -15.57
CA VAL A 192 4.56 -19.02 -14.85
C VAL A 192 3.27 -19.29 -15.60
N GLN A 193 2.88 -20.56 -15.68
CA GLN A 193 1.66 -20.98 -16.35
C GLN A 193 0.80 -21.82 -15.42
N ILE A 194 -0.49 -21.51 -15.36
CA ILE A 194 -1.50 -22.29 -14.64
C ILE A 194 -2.46 -22.88 -15.66
N ARG A 195 -2.55 -24.22 -15.70
CA ARG A 195 -3.49 -24.93 -16.59
C ARG A 195 -4.84 -25.08 -15.93
N ASN A 196 -5.90 -25.00 -16.73
CA ASN A 196 -7.30 -25.03 -16.29
C ASN A 196 -7.53 -24.11 -15.08
N PRO A 197 -7.21 -22.81 -15.20
CA PRO A 197 -7.23 -21.88 -14.07
C PRO A 197 -8.64 -21.72 -13.51
N LYS A 198 -8.73 -21.67 -12.18
CA LYS A 198 -9.92 -21.21 -11.47
C LYS A 198 -9.86 -19.70 -11.40
N ARG A 199 -10.90 -19.05 -11.90
CA ARG A 199 -10.97 -17.58 -11.91
C ARG A 199 -11.45 -17.07 -10.55
N TRP A 200 -10.95 -15.91 -10.16
CA TRP A 200 -11.54 -15.10 -9.10
C TRP A 200 -12.79 -14.39 -9.65
N TRP A 201 -13.85 -14.39 -8.86
CA TRP A 201 -15.11 -13.70 -9.16
C TRP A 201 -15.56 -12.84 -7.99
N PRO A 202 -16.27 -11.72 -8.26
CA PRO A 202 -17.10 -11.09 -7.24
C PRO A 202 -18.12 -12.10 -6.72
N HIS A 203 -18.43 -12.07 -5.43
CA HIS A 203 -19.22 -13.13 -4.77
C HIS A 203 -20.60 -13.35 -5.40
N ASN A 204 -21.18 -12.31 -6.00
CA ASN A 204 -22.48 -12.38 -6.63
C ASN A 204 -22.48 -13.05 -8.01
N LEU A 205 -21.30 -13.39 -8.56
CA LEU A 205 -21.14 -14.01 -9.88
C LEU A 205 -20.43 -15.36 -9.83
N GLY A 206 -19.71 -15.66 -8.75
CA GLY A 206 -18.99 -16.92 -8.60
C GLY A 206 -18.12 -16.96 -7.36
N GLU A 207 -17.25 -17.96 -7.30
CA GLU A 207 -16.31 -18.14 -6.21
C GLU A 207 -15.16 -17.12 -6.29
N PRO A 208 -14.85 -16.38 -5.21
CA PRO A 208 -13.66 -15.54 -5.11
C PRO A 208 -12.40 -16.40 -4.91
N TYR A 209 -12.08 -17.26 -5.87
CA TYR A 209 -10.96 -18.20 -5.74
C TYR A 209 -9.61 -17.48 -5.71
N LEU A 210 -8.79 -17.80 -4.71
CA LEU A 210 -7.44 -17.26 -4.52
C LEU A 210 -6.41 -18.39 -4.58
N TYR A 211 -5.31 -18.10 -5.25
CA TYR A 211 -4.10 -18.90 -5.25
C TYR A 211 -3.12 -18.36 -4.22
N ASP A 212 -2.45 -19.26 -3.51
CA ASP A 212 -1.29 -18.94 -2.68
C ASP A 212 -0.03 -19.06 -3.53
N VAL A 213 0.70 -17.96 -3.69
CA VAL A 213 1.96 -17.93 -4.43
C VAL A 213 3.10 -17.74 -3.45
N LYS A 214 4.00 -18.72 -3.38
CA LYS A 214 5.18 -18.70 -2.51
C LYS A 214 6.44 -18.69 -3.35
N ILE A 215 7.34 -17.78 -3.00
CA ILE A 215 8.63 -17.60 -3.66
C ILE A 215 9.73 -17.85 -2.63
N VAL A 216 10.69 -18.68 -2.99
CA VAL A 216 11.85 -19.01 -2.16
C VAL A 216 13.11 -18.85 -3.00
N VAL A 217 14.07 -18.07 -2.49
CA VAL A 217 15.38 -17.85 -3.12
C VAL A 217 16.45 -18.50 -2.27
N LYS A 218 17.28 -19.34 -2.88
CA LYS A 218 18.34 -20.09 -2.19
C LYS A 218 19.71 -19.89 -2.83
N ASP A 219 20.73 -20.10 -2.02
CA ASP A 219 22.13 -20.30 -2.41
C ASP A 219 22.58 -21.67 -1.88
N GLY A 220 22.68 -22.65 -2.78
CA GLY A 220 22.78 -24.07 -2.40
C GLY A 220 21.58 -24.50 -1.54
N ASP A 221 21.86 -25.10 -0.38
CA ASP A 221 20.83 -25.54 0.58
C ASP A 221 20.32 -24.40 1.49
N ARG A 222 20.93 -23.22 1.45
CA ARG A 222 20.58 -22.09 2.32
C ARG A 222 19.49 -21.24 1.66
N ILE A 223 18.35 -21.11 2.34
CA ILE A 223 17.35 -20.09 2.00
C ILE A 223 17.91 -18.71 2.33
N LEU A 224 17.98 -17.84 1.33
CA LEU A 224 18.38 -16.44 1.50
C LEU A 224 17.20 -15.58 1.90
N ASP A 225 16.08 -15.71 1.17
CA ASP A 225 14.84 -15.00 1.46
C ASP A 225 13.63 -15.76 0.91
N SER A 226 12.45 -15.46 1.43
CA SER A 226 11.19 -16.00 0.94
C SER A 226 10.02 -15.06 1.21
N THR A 227 9.06 -15.02 0.31
CA THR A 227 7.82 -14.28 0.49
C THR A 227 6.62 -15.07 0.00
N SER A 228 5.43 -14.66 0.39
CA SER A 228 4.17 -15.25 -0.06
C SER A 228 3.14 -14.15 -0.28
N THR A 229 2.33 -14.31 -1.33
CA THR A 229 1.23 -13.41 -1.66
C THR A 229 0.06 -14.22 -2.20
N LYS A 230 -1.15 -13.71 -1.99
CA LYS A 230 -2.33 -14.25 -2.65
C LYS A 230 -2.48 -13.66 -4.05
N MET A 231 -3.15 -14.39 -4.93
CA MET A 231 -3.47 -13.96 -6.30
C MET A 231 -4.85 -14.48 -6.71
N GLY A 232 -5.70 -13.60 -7.23
CA GLY A 232 -6.93 -13.99 -7.92
C GLY A 232 -6.80 -13.80 -9.43
N LEU A 233 -7.06 -14.87 -10.20
CA LEU A 233 -7.00 -14.81 -11.66
C LEU A 233 -8.29 -14.24 -12.23
N ARG A 234 -8.25 -13.05 -12.81
CA ARG A 234 -9.44 -12.41 -13.39
C ARG A 234 -9.07 -11.49 -14.54
N THR A 235 -9.99 -11.24 -15.45
CA THR A 235 -9.95 -10.01 -16.26
C THR A 235 -10.93 -9.00 -15.69
N ILE A 236 -10.54 -7.72 -15.70
CA ILE A 236 -11.45 -6.62 -15.44
C ILE A 236 -11.28 -5.55 -16.51
N LYS A 237 -12.38 -4.99 -16.99
CA LYS A 237 -12.38 -3.88 -17.95
C LYS A 237 -13.42 -2.86 -17.51
N LEU A 238 -12.99 -1.61 -17.37
CA LEU A 238 -13.90 -0.48 -17.35
C LEU A 238 -14.30 -0.16 -18.80
N VAL A 239 -15.59 -0.24 -19.11
CA VAL A 239 -16.14 0.02 -20.43
C VAL A 239 -16.67 1.45 -20.47
N THR A 240 -16.11 2.25 -21.38
CA THR A 240 -16.46 3.66 -21.60
C THR A 240 -16.77 3.93 -23.08
N GLU A 241 -17.68 3.14 -23.64
CA GLU A 241 -18.04 3.20 -25.06
C GLU A 241 -19.24 4.14 -25.27
N LYS A 242 -19.27 4.89 -26.38
CA LYS A 242 -20.41 5.73 -26.76
C LYS A 242 -21.62 4.85 -27.11
N ASP A 243 -22.80 5.28 -26.70
CA ASP A 243 -24.08 4.64 -27.03
C ASP A 243 -25.13 5.69 -27.45
N SER A 244 -26.40 5.28 -27.56
CA SER A 244 -27.47 6.16 -28.02
C SER A 244 -27.85 7.29 -27.06
N ILE A 245 -27.42 7.22 -25.78
CA ILE A 245 -27.77 8.21 -24.75
C ILE A 245 -26.55 8.93 -24.16
N GLY A 246 -25.33 8.54 -24.54
CA GLY A 246 -24.10 9.24 -24.16
C GLY A 246 -22.88 8.33 -24.24
N GLN A 247 -22.28 8.08 -23.08
CA GLN A 247 -21.13 7.19 -22.91
C GLN A 247 -21.39 6.29 -21.71
N SER A 248 -21.29 4.98 -21.95
CA SER A 248 -21.42 3.97 -20.91
C SER A 248 -20.30 4.10 -19.87
N PHE A 249 -20.55 3.62 -18.65
CA PHE A 249 -19.53 3.51 -17.60
C PHE A 249 -19.88 2.31 -16.73
N TYR A 250 -19.29 1.15 -17.01
CA TYR A 250 -19.55 -0.07 -16.26
C TYR A 250 -18.36 -1.04 -16.31
N PHE A 251 -18.35 -2.01 -15.41
CA PHE A 251 -17.30 -3.03 -15.35
C PHE A 251 -17.72 -4.30 -16.08
N LYS A 252 -16.78 -4.92 -16.79
CA LYS A 252 -16.85 -6.34 -17.16
C LYS A 252 -15.81 -7.12 -16.36
N VAL A 253 -16.22 -8.16 -15.65
CA VAL A 253 -15.33 -9.08 -14.96
C VAL A 253 -15.39 -10.43 -15.65
N ASN A 254 -14.22 -10.96 -16.07
CA ASN A 254 -14.13 -12.21 -16.84
C ASN A 254 -15.02 -12.21 -18.09
N GLY A 255 -15.21 -11.04 -18.72
CA GLY A 255 -16.06 -10.85 -19.89
C GLY A 255 -17.54 -10.58 -19.60
N ILE A 256 -18.00 -10.75 -18.35
CA ILE A 256 -19.39 -10.59 -17.95
C ILE A 256 -19.64 -9.17 -17.42
N PRO A 257 -20.61 -8.40 -17.95
CA PRO A 257 -21.02 -7.12 -17.37
C PRO A 257 -21.45 -7.26 -15.92
N VAL A 258 -20.96 -6.38 -15.06
CA VAL A 258 -21.26 -6.36 -13.63
C VAL A 258 -21.90 -5.03 -13.28
N TYR A 259 -23.14 -5.09 -12.80
CA TYR A 259 -23.77 -3.95 -12.17
C TYR A 259 -23.18 -3.77 -10.77
N ALA A 260 -22.50 -2.64 -10.54
CA ALA A 260 -21.89 -2.32 -9.26
C ALA A 260 -22.98 -1.95 -8.24
N LYS A 261 -23.12 -2.76 -7.19
CA LYS A 261 -24.01 -2.55 -6.05
C LYS A 261 -23.13 -2.31 -4.84
N GLY A 262 -23.23 -1.18 -4.19
CA GLY A 262 -22.20 -0.81 -3.24
C GLY A 262 -22.46 0.45 -2.46
N ALA A 263 -21.42 0.85 -1.75
CA ALA A 263 -21.37 2.07 -0.95
C ALA A 263 -19.96 2.69 -1.00
N ASN A 264 -19.88 3.95 -0.57
CA ASN A 264 -18.60 4.58 -0.25
C ASN A 264 -18.16 4.12 1.13
N TYR A 265 -16.92 3.68 1.23
CA TYR A 265 -16.27 3.25 2.46
C TYR A 265 -15.34 4.37 2.94
N ILE A 266 -15.49 4.74 4.22
CA ILE A 266 -14.69 5.74 4.91
C ILE A 266 -13.97 5.09 6.11
N PRO A 267 -12.94 5.72 6.69
CA PRO A 267 -12.27 5.18 7.87
C PRO A 267 -13.25 4.88 9.01
N GLN A 268 -13.16 3.68 9.59
CA GLN A 268 -14.14 3.17 10.57
C GLN A 268 -14.10 3.88 11.92
N HIS A 269 -13.02 4.61 12.19
CA HIS A 269 -12.81 5.32 13.44
C HIS A 269 -12.02 6.60 13.19
N SER A 270 -12.09 7.58 14.09
CA SER A 270 -11.25 8.79 13.95
C SER A 270 -9.77 8.53 14.22
N PHE A 271 -9.47 7.49 14.99
CA PHE A 271 -8.12 7.03 15.33
C PHE A 271 -7.93 5.61 14.77
N GLN A 272 -7.08 5.46 13.75
CA GLN A 272 -6.96 4.23 12.98
C GLN A 272 -6.35 3.06 13.76
N ASP A 273 -5.56 3.35 14.79
CA ASP A 273 -4.97 2.36 15.71
C ASP A 273 -6.03 1.62 16.54
N LYS A 274 -7.28 2.10 16.54
CA LYS A 274 -8.41 1.47 17.24
C LYS A 274 -9.19 0.48 16.37
N VAL A 275 -8.96 0.45 15.07
CA VAL A 275 -9.69 -0.43 14.15
C VAL A 275 -9.01 -1.79 14.14
N SER A 276 -9.68 -2.80 14.70
CA SER A 276 -9.18 -4.17 14.74
C SER A 276 -9.55 -4.94 13.47
N LYS A 277 -8.89 -6.09 13.24
CA LYS A 277 -9.30 -7.03 12.18
C LYS A 277 -10.78 -7.43 12.28
N ALA A 278 -11.29 -7.62 13.49
CA ALA A 278 -12.69 -7.98 13.70
C ALA A 278 -13.67 -6.87 13.28
N ASP A 279 -13.26 -5.60 13.38
CA ASP A 279 -14.08 -4.48 12.91
C ASP A 279 -14.16 -4.47 11.37
N TYR A 280 -13.02 -4.70 10.69
CA TYR A 280 -13.00 -4.91 9.23
C TYR A 280 -13.85 -6.11 8.80
N GLU A 281 -13.71 -7.26 9.46
CA GLU A 281 -14.52 -8.45 9.14
C GLU A 281 -16.00 -8.14 9.26
N LYS A 282 -16.42 -7.55 10.38
CA LYS A 282 -17.82 -7.20 10.65
C LYS A 282 -18.42 -6.29 9.57
N ILE A 283 -17.73 -5.23 9.16
CA ILE A 283 -18.28 -4.27 8.19
C ILE A 283 -18.30 -4.85 6.77
N LEU A 284 -17.28 -5.63 6.40
CA LEU A 284 -17.21 -6.26 5.08
C LEU A 284 -18.18 -7.43 4.96
N ASP A 285 -18.40 -8.20 6.02
CA ASP A 285 -19.45 -9.21 6.09
C ASP A 285 -20.84 -8.58 5.94
N ALA A 286 -21.08 -7.44 6.60
CA ALA A 286 -22.33 -6.70 6.44
C ALA A 286 -22.54 -6.24 4.98
N ALA A 287 -21.48 -5.80 4.28
CA ALA A 287 -21.55 -5.45 2.86
C ALA A 287 -21.94 -6.64 1.98
N VAL A 288 -21.33 -7.81 2.20
CA VAL A 288 -21.68 -9.05 1.48
C VAL A 288 -23.12 -9.46 1.77
N LEU A 289 -23.54 -9.48 3.04
CA LEU A 289 -24.91 -9.80 3.46
C LEU A 289 -25.94 -8.84 2.87
N ALA A 290 -25.57 -7.57 2.67
CA ALA A 290 -26.36 -6.56 1.97
C ALA A 290 -26.33 -6.72 0.43
N ASN A 291 -25.74 -7.79 -0.10
CA ASN A 291 -25.60 -8.09 -1.52
C ASN A 291 -24.81 -7.04 -2.32
N MET A 292 -23.94 -6.27 -1.65
CA MET A 292 -23.00 -5.34 -2.29
C MET A 292 -21.85 -6.11 -2.91
N ASN A 293 -21.38 -5.74 -4.10
CA ASN A 293 -20.25 -6.34 -4.80
C ASN A 293 -19.11 -5.35 -5.07
N MET A 294 -19.26 -4.09 -4.67
CA MET A 294 -18.22 -3.08 -4.79
C MET A 294 -18.24 -2.11 -3.60
N LEU A 295 -17.07 -1.72 -3.12
CA LEU A 295 -16.88 -0.61 -2.19
C LEU A 295 -15.94 0.41 -2.81
N ARG A 296 -16.26 1.70 -2.66
CA ARG A 296 -15.35 2.78 -3.02
C ARG A 296 -14.61 3.27 -1.79
N VAL A 297 -13.30 3.04 -1.72
CA VAL A 297 -12.44 3.64 -0.68
C VAL A 297 -12.27 5.12 -1.03
N TRP A 298 -12.96 5.97 -0.27
CA TRP A 298 -13.10 7.40 -0.57
C TRP A 298 -11.82 8.20 -0.31
N GLY A 299 -11.48 9.12 -1.23
CA GLY A 299 -10.19 9.82 -1.29
C GLY A 299 -9.87 10.81 -0.16
N GLY A 300 -10.77 11.14 0.77
CA GLY A 300 -10.38 11.94 1.94
C GLY A 300 -10.03 11.10 3.17
N GLY A 301 -10.09 9.77 3.05
CA GLY A 301 -9.78 8.81 4.10
C GLY A 301 -8.29 8.45 4.13
N ILE A 302 -8.03 7.14 4.10
CA ILE A 302 -6.69 6.54 4.04
C ILE A 302 -6.65 5.49 2.93
N TYR A 303 -5.46 5.18 2.41
CA TYR A 303 -5.26 3.85 1.84
C TYR A 303 -5.34 2.86 3.00
N GLU A 304 -6.25 1.90 2.91
CA GLU A 304 -6.54 1.02 4.03
C GLU A 304 -5.36 0.11 4.40
N ASN A 305 -5.48 -0.53 5.56
CA ASN A 305 -4.56 -1.57 5.99
C ASN A 305 -4.70 -2.81 5.08
N ASP A 306 -3.63 -3.60 4.94
CA ASP A 306 -3.62 -4.75 4.01
C ASP A 306 -4.78 -5.73 4.29
N VAL A 307 -5.14 -5.92 5.56
CA VAL A 307 -6.28 -6.75 6.00
C VAL A 307 -7.61 -6.37 5.34
N PHE A 308 -7.85 -5.09 5.01
CA PHE A 308 -9.06 -4.67 4.31
C PHE A 308 -9.12 -5.27 2.91
N TYR A 309 -8.03 -5.17 2.16
CA TYR A 309 -7.94 -5.65 0.78
C TYR A 309 -7.91 -7.18 0.73
N GLU A 310 -7.19 -7.82 1.66
CA GLU A 310 -7.21 -9.28 1.84
C GLU A 310 -8.63 -9.80 2.08
N LEU A 311 -9.39 -9.15 2.97
CA LEU A 311 -10.78 -9.53 3.23
C LEU A 311 -11.68 -9.24 2.02
N CYS A 312 -11.45 -8.16 1.28
CA CYS A 312 -12.21 -7.88 0.06
C CYS A 312 -11.93 -8.91 -1.04
N ASP A 313 -10.68 -9.36 -1.17
CA ASP A 313 -10.28 -10.44 -2.07
C ASP A 313 -11.00 -11.73 -1.70
N GLU A 314 -10.96 -12.13 -0.42
CA GLU A 314 -11.58 -13.36 0.08
C GLU A 314 -13.10 -13.34 -0.01
N LYS A 315 -13.71 -12.16 0.19
CA LYS A 315 -15.17 -11.99 0.18
C LYS A 315 -15.73 -11.67 -1.20
N GLY A 316 -14.90 -11.56 -2.23
CA GLY A 316 -15.36 -11.21 -3.58
C GLY A 316 -15.99 -9.81 -3.67
N LEU A 317 -15.46 -8.84 -2.92
CA LEU A 317 -15.87 -7.44 -2.97
C LEU A 317 -14.88 -6.67 -3.86
N MET A 318 -15.36 -6.08 -4.95
CA MET A 318 -14.51 -5.20 -5.76
C MET A 318 -14.22 -3.90 -5.03
N VAL A 319 -13.05 -3.31 -5.27
CA VAL A 319 -12.61 -2.06 -4.67
C VAL A 319 -12.37 -1.02 -5.76
N TRP A 320 -13.10 0.08 -5.68
CA TRP A 320 -12.75 1.33 -6.34
C TRP A 320 -11.83 2.10 -5.38
N GLN A 321 -10.57 2.27 -5.74
CA GLN A 321 -9.56 2.91 -4.91
C GLN A 321 -9.31 4.34 -5.38
N ASP A 322 -9.73 5.34 -4.62
CA ASP A 322 -9.26 6.70 -4.83
C ASP A 322 -7.81 6.84 -4.38
N PHE A 323 -7.03 7.74 -4.99
CA PHE A 323 -5.89 8.36 -4.31
C PHE A 323 -6.39 9.36 -3.27
N MET A 324 -5.59 9.61 -2.23
CA MET A 324 -6.06 10.34 -1.04
C MET A 324 -6.16 11.88 -1.25
N PHE A 325 -7.02 12.30 -2.17
CA PHE A 325 -7.37 13.67 -2.49
C PHE A 325 -8.90 13.82 -2.51
N ALA A 326 -9.43 14.86 -1.86
CA ALA A 326 -10.87 15.08 -1.82
C ALA A 326 -11.29 16.54 -1.66
N CYS A 327 -12.26 16.94 -2.49
CA CYS A 327 -13.01 18.19 -2.48
C CYS A 327 -12.15 19.45 -2.33
N ALA A 328 -10.95 19.47 -2.91
CA ALA A 328 -10.01 20.58 -2.74
C ALA A 328 -9.12 20.82 -3.95
N MET A 329 -8.61 22.04 -4.07
CA MET A 329 -7.53 22.35 -4.99
C MET A 329 -6.19 22.18 -4.26
N TYR A 330 -5.37 21.23 -4.72
CA TYR A 330 -4.09 20.92 -4.11
C TYR A 330 -2.94 21.68 -4.81
N PRO A 331 -1.80 21.89 -4.11
CA PRO A 331 -0.61 22.48 -4.73
C PRO A 331 -0.14 21.70 -5.96
N GLY A 332 0.36 22.42 -6.96
CA GLY A 332 0.88 21.85 -8.21
C GLY A 332 2.39 22.05 -8.41
N ASP A 333 3.12 22.48 -7.38
CA ASP A 333 4.56 22.67 -7.47
C ASP A 333 5.32 21.33 -7.51
N MET A 334 6.54 21.36 -8.04
CA MET A 334 7.33 20.14 -8.27
C MET A 334 7.63 19.35 -6.99
N ALA A 335 7.80 20.02 -5.85
CA ALA A 335 8.11 19.33 -4.60
C ALA A 335 6.86 18.58 -4.09
N PHE A 336 5.68 19.20 -4.18
CA PHE A 336 4.42 18.54 -3.87
C PHE A 336 4.15 17.37 -4.82
N LEU A 337 4.30 17.57 -6.14
CA LEU A 337 4.06 16.52 -7.14
C LEU A 337 5.00 15.33 -6.98
N GLU A 338 6.29 15.54 -6.69
CA GLU A 338 7.23 14.44 -6.44
C GLU A 338 6.86 13.70 -5.14
N ASN A 339 6.45 14.41 -4.09
CA ASN A 339 6.01 13.77 -2.85
C ASN A 339 4.77 12.88 -3.08
N VAL A 340 3.80 13.36 -3.87
CA VAL A 340 2.59 12.62 -4.25
C VAL A 340 2.93 11.43 -5.15
N LYS A 341 3.85 11.59 -6.09
CA LYS A 341 4.30 10.50 -6.97
C LYS A 341 4.90 9.36 -6.15
N GLN A 342 5.73 9.65 -5.16
CA GLN A 342 6.32 8.61 -4.30
C GLN A 342 5.25 7.91 -3.43
N GLU A 343 4.25 8.65 -2.93
CA GLU A 343 3.06 8.07 -2.29
C GLU A 343 2.29 7.13 -3.21
N ALA A 344 2.05 7.55 -4.46
CA ALA A 344 1.32 6.76 -5.43
C ALA A 344 2.08 5.49 -5.82
N ILE A 345 3.39 5.59 -6.08
CA ILE A 345 4.25 4.42 -6.37
C ILE A 345 4.18 3.41 -5.23
N TYR A 346 4.36 3.86 -3.99
CA TYR A 346 4.33 2.99 -2.82
C TYR A 346 2.98 2.27 -2.69
N ASN A 347 1.86 3.00 -2.71
CA ASN A 347 0.55 2.40 -2.48
C ASN A 347 0.08 1.53 -3.67
N VAL A 348 0.41 1.88 -4.91
CA VAL A 348 0.15 1.01 -6.07
C VAL A 348 0.95 -0.27 -5.95
N LYS A 349 2.27 -0.20 -5.66
CA LYS A 349 3.10 -1.42 -5.49
C LYS A 349 2.59 -2.31 -4.37
N ARG A 350 2.21 -1.72 -3.22
CA ARG A 350 1.65 -2.45 -2.08
C ARG A 350 0.36 -3.16 -2.44
N LEU A 351 -0.50 -2.53 -3.24
CA LEU A 351 -1.87 -2.98 -3.42
C LEU A 351 -2.17 -3.70 -4.75
N GLN A 352 -1.30 -3.60 -5.75
CA GLN A 352 -1.53 -4.09 -7.13
C GLN A 352 -1.81 -5.59 -7.25
N ASN A 353 -1.38 -6.42 -6.29
CA ASN A 353 -1.61 -7.87 -6.33
C ASN A 353 -3.01 -8.27 -5.83
N HIS A 354 -3.78 -7.36 -5.22
CA HIS A 354 -5.13 -7.64 -4.75
C HIS A 354 -6.12 -7.74 -5.92
N PRO A 355 -6.72 -8.90 -6.20
CA PRO A 355 -7.70 -9.05 -7.28
C PRO A 355 -8.96 -8.20 -7.09
N SER A 356 -9.30 -7.84 -5.84
CA SER A 356 -10.41 -6.95 -5.52
C SER A 356 -10.26 -5.56 -6.14
N ILE A 357 -9.03 -5.04 -6.31
CA ILE A 357 -8.83 -3.71 -6.89
C ILE A 357 -9.30 -3.71 -8.35
N ALA A 358 -10.33 -2.90 -8.59
CA ALA A 358 -11.03 -2.81 -9.85
C ALA A 358 -10.71 -1.53 -10.61
N LEU A 359 -10.46 -0.44 -9.90
CA LEU A 359 -10.19 0.88 -10.47
C LEU A 359 -9.30 1.69 -9.52
N TRP A 360 -8.36 2.44 -10.10
CA TRP A 360 -7.68 3.55 -9.43
C TRP A 360 -8.31 4.85 -9.91
N CYS A 361 -8.73 5.70 -8.98
CA CYS A 361 -9.36 6.99 -9.25
C CYS A 361 -8.50 8.12 -8.69
N GLY A 362 -8.34 9.21 -9.44
CA GLY A 362 -7.40 10.27 -9.10
C GLY A 362 -7.74 11.05 -7.82
N ASN A 363 -9.03 11.31 -7.58
CA ASN A 363 -9.52 12.11 -6.45
C ASN A 363 -11.04 11.99 -6.29
N ASN A 364 -11.56 12.51 -5.18
CA ASN A 364 -12.98 12.78 -4.99
C ASN A 364 -13.31 14.25 -5.32
N GLU A 365 -14.13 14.49 -6.33
CA GLU A 365 -14.83 15.78 -6.60
C GLU A 365 -13.94 17.03 -6.77
N ASN A 366 -12.62 16.89 -6.96
CA ASN A 366 -11.77 18.07 -7.14
C ASN A 366 -12.14 18.84 -8.41
N SER A 367 -12.45 18.13 -9.51
CA SER A 367 -12.85 18.73 -10.79
C SER A 367 -14.31 19.19 -10.84
N GLU A 368 -15.15 18.73 -9.91
CA GLU A 368 -16.54 19.20 -9.82
C GLU A 368 -16.63 20.50 -9.03
N GLY A 369 -15.79 20.65 -8.00
CA GLY A 369 -15.73 21.83 -7.17
C GLY A 369 -14.95 23.01 -7.76
N TRP A 370 -13.98 22.77 -8.66
CA TRP A 370 -12.96 23.77 -9.02
C TRP A 370 -12.50 23.75 -10.48
#